data_AF-A0A6C0LTY2-F1
#
_entry.id   AF-A0A6C0LTY2-F1
#
_cell.length_a   1.000
_cell.length_b   1.000
_cell.length_c   1.000
_cell.angle_alpha   90.00
_cell.angle_beta   90.00
_cell.angle_gamma   90.00
#
_symmetry.space_group_name_H-M   'P 1'
#
loop_
_entity.id
_entity.type
_entity.pdbx_description
1 polymer ?
#
loop_
_entity_poly.entity_id
_entity_poly.type
_entity_poly.pdbx_seq_one_letter_code
_entity_poly.pdbx_strand_id
1 'polypeptide(L)'
;MSLLIDIKKISNMNQIMNAIDPIPICDENMGVIIITDKLNKLKSIETNRIMFLNTTEFISSITGYSFVCFNSKRCILKEGCLDNLEIVIQNTLRYLPNNIMLICKGLSNSSKDKLKLCGFIPISDVSFGRLNDINIPPPLSGHIQNSTCSMNIFRMSDTTYNYMKDLSNRGSILSNGSIRQHEIAGVMEPGICNNNVKELNLCDKLSGANGSVSMKPSPFSFHTHPVEAYEQRSVKYGWPSATDYITFYKATVLYPLLILHIVVSVEGFYVLSKPHHHVTEISEKIEKAIRENKVIDKTKSYTPEEHVAGISSMRVDGLRIVNVKFFTWRDDKSPLFEI
;
A
#
# COMPACT_ATOMS: atom_id res chain seq x y z
N MET A 1 9.40 18.49 -2.26
CA MET A 1 8.41 17.50 -1.71
C MET A 1 7.16 18.26 -1.29
N SER A 2 6.00 17.61 -1.06
CA SER A 2 4.79 18.32 -0.64
C SER A 2 4.34 17.97 0.78
N LEU A 3 3.66 18.91 1.42
CA LEU A 3 3.07 18.80 2.76
C LEU A 3 1.60 19.23 2.70
N LEU A 4 0.68 18.34 3.06
CA LEU A 4 -0.75 18.69 3.22
C LEU A 4 -1.01 19.14 4.66
N ILE A 5 -1.58 20.32 4.82
CA ILE A 5 -1.90 20.92 6.11
C ILE A 5 -3.38 21.28 6.14
N ASP A 6 -4.09 20.90 7.19
CA ASP A 6 -5.45 21.39 7.46
C ASP A 6 -5.39 22.88 7.87
N ILE A 7 -6.05 23.74 7.10
CA ILE A 7 -6.01 25.19 7.31
C ILE A 7 -6.55 25.59 8.68
N LYS A 8 -7.54 24.86 9.21
CA LYS A 8 -8.07 25.15 10.54
C LYS A 8 -6.99 25.05 11.61
N LYS A 9 -6.02 24.13 11.44
CA LYS A 9 -4.91 23.92 12.38
C LYS A 9 -3.83 25.00 12.31
N ILE A 10 -3.76 25.76 11.22
CA ILE A 10 -2.75 26.81 11.01
C ILE A 10 -3.34 28.22 10.96
N SER A 11 -4.64 28.35 11.19
CA SER A 11 -5.35 29.64 11.21
C SER A 11 -4.77 30.68 12.17
N ASN A 12 -4.04 30.25 13.21
CA ASN A 12 -3.37 31.13 14.17
C ASN A 12 -1.92 31.52 13.77
N MET A 13 -1.48 31.18 12.56
CA MET A 13 -0.07 31.31 12.13
C MET A 13 0.06 32.40 11.08
N ASN A 14 0.08 33.65 11.53
CA ASN A 14 0.02 34.81 10.64
C ASN A 14 1.06 34.81 9.50
N GLN A 15 2.29 34.33 9.74
CA GLN A 15 3.33 34.42 8.72
C GLN A 15 3.10 33.43 7.57
N ILE A 16 2.75 32.18 7.86
CA ILE A 16 2.48 31.19 6.81
C ILE A 16 1.19 31.54 6.07
N MET A 17 0.17 32.06 6.76
CA MET A 17 -1.07 32.51 6.14
C MET A 17 -0.82 33.66 5.17
N ASN A 18 0.00 34.64 5.55
CA ASN A 18 0.40 35.74 4.66
C ASN A 18 1.18 35.25 3.42
N ALA A 19 1.93 34.16 3.54
CA ALA A 19 2.71 33.59 2.44
C ALA A 19 1.85 32.81 1.42
N ILE A 20 0.67 32.34 1.83
CA ILE A 20 -0.22 31.51 0.99
C ILE A 20 -1.51 32.24 0.59
N ASP A 21 -1.66 33.52 0.93
CA ASP A 21 -2.83 34.34 0.59
C ASP A 21 -2.85 34.68 -0.92
N PRO A 22 -4.02 34.86 -1.57
CA PRO A 22 -5.39 34.80 -1.05
C PRO A 22 -5.91 33.38 -0.75
N ILE A 23 -6.49 33.17 0.43
CA ILE A 23 -7.21 31.92 0.75
C ILE A 23 -8.56 31.91 0.00
N PRO A 24 -8.87 30.88 -0.80
CA PRO A 24 -10.14 30.81 -1.51
C PRO A 24 -11.31 30.63 -0.53
N ILE A 25 -12.48 31.18 -0.86
CA ILE A 25 -13.71 30.91 -0.10
C ILE A 25 -14.16 29.46 -0.38
N CYS A 26 -14.46 28.72 0.67
CA CYS A 26 -14.95 27.35 0.58
C CYS A 26 -15.85 26.98 1.75
N ASP A 27 -17.00 26.37 1.45
CA ASP A 27 -17.96 25.90 2.45
C ASP A 27 -17.61 24.51 3.02
N GLU A 28 -16.57 23.88 2.47
CA GLU A 28 -16.08 22.55 2.87
C GLU A 28 -14.84 22.65 3.78
N ASN A 29 -14.29 21.52 4.24
CA ASN A 29 -12.99 21.55 4.89
C ASN A 29 -11.91 21.94 3.87
N MET A 30 -10.89 22.65 4.32
CA MET A 30 -9.84 23.14 3.46
C MET A 30 -8.47 22.73 3.98
N GLY A 31 -7.63 22.26 3.07
CA GLY A 31 -6.21 22.08 3.30
C GLY A 31 -5.40 22.92 2.34
N VAL A 32 -4.15 23.15 2.70
CA VAL A 32 -3.12 23.70 1.82
C VAL A 32 -2.05 22.64 1.59
N ILE A 33 -1.68 22.44 0.34
CA ILE A 33 -0.56 21.61 -0.08
C ILE A 33 0.60 22.55 -0.33
N ILE A 34 1.65 22.45 0.49
CA ILE A 34 2.83 23.30 0.42
C ILE A 34 3.98 22.50 -0.18
N ILE A 35 4.68 23.09 -1.14
CA ILE A 35 5.87 22.52 -1.76
C ILE A 35 7.08 23.23 -1.19
N THR A 36 7.98 22.43 -0.62
CA THR A 36 9.17 22.91 0.08
C THR A 36 10.30 21.87 -0.02
N ASP A 37 11.54 22.34 0.05
CA ASP A 37 12.74 21.52 0.20
C ASP A 37 13.03 21.19 1.69
N LYS A 38 12.38 21.86 2.64
CA LYS A 38 12.56 21.67 4.10
C LYS A 38 11.72 20.54 4.69
N LEU A 39 11.05 19.72 3.88
CA LEU A 39 10.18 18.65 4.40
C LEU A 39 10.95 17.65 5.28
N ASN A 40 12.19 17.31 4.93
CA ASN A 40 13.02 16.40 5.73
C ASN A 40 13.37 17.00 7.10
N LYS A 41 13.66 18.31 7.14
CA LYS A 41 13.89 19.03 8.40
C LYS A 41 12.63 19.08 9.25
N LEU A 42 11.46 19.31 8.64
CA LEU A 42 10.19 19.25 9.36
C LEU A 42 9.92 17.87 9.98
N LYS A 43 10.24 16.78 9.26
CA LYS A 43 10.09 15.41 9.75
C LYS A 43 10.98 15.10 10.95
N SER A 44 12.22 15.62 10.97
CA SER A 44 13.17 15.39 12.08
C SER A 44 12.83 16.16 13.35
N ILE A 45 11.92 17.14 13.29
CA ILE A 45 11.47 17.89 14.47
C ILE A 45 10.42 17.06 15.21
N GLU A 46 10.74 16.57 16.42
CA GLU A 46 9.80 15.78 17.23
C GLU A 46 8.74 16.67 17.92
N THR A 47 9.15 17.83 18.44
CA THR A 47 8.29 18.78 19.16
C THR A 47 8.23 20.14 18.46
N ASN A 48 7.09 20.85 18.54
CA ASN A 48 6.93 22.21 18.00
C ASN A 48 7.04 22.34 16.47
N ARG A 49 6.65 21.30 15.71
CA ARG A 49 6.53 21.38 14.23
C ARG A 49 5.71 22.59 13.77
N ILE A 50 4.64 22.90 14.50
CA ILE A 50 3.81 24.08 14.27
C ILE A 50 4.67 25.36 14.33
N MET A 51 5.46 25.57 15.38
CA MET A 51 6.33 26.75 15.44
C MET A 51 7.28 26.85 14.24
N PHE A 52 7.88 25.73 13.81
CA PHE A 52 8.77 25.71 12.65
C PHE A 52 8.08 26.14 11.35
N LEU A 53 6.84 25.71 11.12
CA LEU A 53 6.05 26.12 9.95
C LEU A 53 5.84 27.64 9.86
N ASN A 54 5.87 28.35 11.00
CA ASN A 54 5.71 29.80 11.07
C ASN A 54 7.05 30.55 11.15
N THR A 55 8.17 29.89 10.87
CA THR A 55 9.49 30.54 10.81
C THR A 55 9.75 31.12 9.42
N THR A 56 10.54 32.20 9.36
CA THR A 56 11.02 32.77 8.10
C THR A 56 11.78 31.74 7.26
N GLU A 57 12.55 30.85 7.90
CA GLU A 57 13.26 29.78 7.20
C GLU A 57 12.28 28.90 6.41
N PHE A 58 11.23 28.38 7.05
CA PHE A 58 10.25 27.53 6.38
C PHE A 58 9.51 28.30 5.28
N ILE A 59 9.06 29.52 5.58
CA ILE A 59 8.28 30.33 4.64
C ILE A 59 9.09 30.66 3.38
N SER A 60 10.36 31.05 3.54
CA SER A 60 11.26 31.32 2.40
C SER A 60 11.56 30.08 1.56
N SER A 61 11.31 28.87 2.08
CA SER A 61 11.50 27.62 1.37
C SER A 61 10.27 27.15 0.58
N ILE A 62 9.14 27.86 0.70
CA ILE A 62 7.93 27.53 -0.04
C ILE A 62 8.14 27.90 -1.51
N THR A 63 8.25 26.88 -2.36
CA THR A 63 8.42 27.06 -3.81
C THR A 63 7.09 27.01 -4.57
N GLY A 64 6.01 26.70 -3.87
CA GLY A 64 4.66 26.64 -4.43
C GLY A 64 3.66 26.14 -3.40
N TYR A 65 2.39 26.44 -3.62
CA TYR A 65 1.31 25.90 -2.81
C TYR A 65 0.03 25.79 -3.64
N SER A 66 -0.89 24.94 -3.20
CA SER A 66 -2.22 24.81 -3.78
C SER A 66 -3.24 24.50 -2.69
N PHE A 67 -4.48 24.95 -2.87
CA PHE A 67 -5.55 24.71 -1.92
C PHE A 67 -6.37 23.50 -2.32
N VAL A 68 -6.76 22.69 -1.34
CA VAL A 68 -7.71 21.59 -1.53
C VAL A 68 -8.93 21.83 -0.66
N CYS A 69 -10.10 21.83 -1.27
CA CYS A 69 -11.36 21.70 -0.53
C CYS A 69 -11.75 20.24 -0.49
N PHE A 70 -12.17 19.71 0.65
CA PHE A 70 -12.51 18.29 0.73
C PHE A 70 -13.68 18.00 1.68
N ASN A 71 -14.37 16.91 1.38
CA ASN A 71 -15.39 16.29 2.22
C ASN A 71 -15.25 14.75 2.13
N SER A 72 -16.21 14.01 2.70
CA SER A 72 -16.16 12.54 2.73
C SER A 72 -16.26 11.85 1.36
N LYS A 73 -16.56 12.58 0.28
CA LYS A 73 -16.80 12.04 -1.08
C LYS A 73 -15.89 12.64 -2.16
N ARG A 74 -15.41 13.87 -1.98
CA ARG A 74 -14.61 14.56 -2.99
C ARG A 74 -13.53 15.42 -2.37
N CYS A 75 -12.47 15.60 -3.14
CA CYS A 75 -11.39 16.55 -2.93
C CYS A 75 -11.31 17.43 -4.18
N ILE A 76 -11.47 18.73 -4.05
CA ILE A 76 -11.43 19.70 -5.14
C ILE A 76 -10.14 20.48 -5.01
N LEU A 77 -9.27 20.34 -6.00
CA LEU A 77 -8.09 21.18 -6.11
C LEU A 77 -8.51 22.55 -6.63
N LYS A 78 -8.22 23.58 -5.85
CA LYS A 78 -8.45 24.98 -6.17
C LYS A 78 -7.17 25.56 -6.74
N GLU A 79 -7.29 26.44 -7.73
CA GLU A 79 -6.14 27.08 -8.35
C GLU A 79 -5.30 27.82 -7.31
N GLY A 80 -4.04 27.40 -7.22
CA GLY A 80 -2.95 28.01 -6.47
C GLY A 80 -1.67 27.49 -7.11
N CYS A 81 -0.86 28.41 -7.66
CA CYS A 81 0.40 28.20 -8.37
C CYS A 81 0.42 26.98 -9.34
N LEU A 82 0.06 27.22 -10.61
CA LEU A 82 -0.01 26.20 -11.68
C LEU A 82 1.32 25.47 -11.95
N ASP A 83 2.46 26.07 -11.58
CA ASP A 83 3.79 25.59 -11.98
C ASP A 83 4.17 24.24 -11.35
N ASN A 84 3.46 23.79 -10.31
CA ASN A 84 3.73 22.52 -9.63
C ASN A 84 2.51 21.60 -9.52
N LEU A 85 1.48 21.85 -10.32
CA LEU A 85 0.20 21.17 -10.27
C LEU A 85 0.30 19.64 -10.37
N GLU A 86 1.27 19.15 -11.15
CA GLU A 86 1.56 17.73 -11.28
C GLU A 86 2.00 17.10 -9.95
N ILE A 87 2.98 17.71 -9.28
CA ILE A 87 3.50 17.27 -7.97
C ILE A 87 2.37 17.29 -6.93
N VAL A 88 1.54 18.34 -6.97
CA VAL A 88 0.39 18.48 -6.07
C VAL A 88 -0.60 17.34 -6.32
N ILE A 89 -1.01 17.10 -7.56
CA ILE A 89 -1.99 16.06 -7.90
C ILE A 89 -1.45 14.67 -7.55
N GLN A 90 -0.20 14.35 -7.92
CA GLN A 90 0.42 13.07 -7.61
C GLN A 90 0.45 12.80 -6.10
N ASN A 91 0.87 13.79 -5.29
CA ASN A 91 0.91 13.64 -3.84
C ASN A 91 -0.48 13.62 -3.22
N THR A 92 -1.41 14.47 -3.69
CA THR A 92 -2.79 14.47 -3.22
C THR A 92 -3.41 13.09 -3.42
N LEU A 93 -3.27 12.53 -4.62
CA LEU A 93 -3.79 11.21 -4.93
C LEU A 93 -3.08 10.10 -4.14
N ARG A 94 -1.77 10.25 -3.86
CA ARG A 94 -1.03 9.28 -3.04
C ARG A 94 -1.65 9.09 -1.66
N TYR A 95 -2.16 10.16 -1.07
CA TYR A 95 -2.70 10.14 0.30
C TYR A 95 -4.23 10.23 0.37
N LEU A 96 -4.90 10.51 -0.74
CA LEU A 96 -6.35 10.52 -0.81
C LEU A 96 -6.90 9.10 -0.64
N PRO A 97 -7.83 8.88 0.29
CA PRO A 97 -8.63 7.67 0.33
C PRO A 97 -9.32 7.44 -1.02
N ASN A 98 -9.40 6.20 -1.52
CA ASN A 98 -9.94 5.98 -2.86
C ASN A 98 -11.41 6.35 -2.99
N ASN A 99 -12.18 6.32 -1.89
CA ASN A 99 -13.59 6.73 -1.92
C ASN A 99 -13.74 8.25 -2.10
N ILE A 100 -12.64 9.01 -2.15
CA ILE A 100 -12.62 10.46 -2.37
C ILE A 100 -12.13 10.75 -3.78
N MET A 101 -13.03 11.30 -4.60
CA MET A 101 -12.72 11.71 -5.97
C MET A 101 -11.94 13.02 -5.99
N LEU A 102 -10.80 13.07 -6.70
CA LEU A 102 -10.08 14.33 -6.95
C LEU A 102 -10.68 15.06 -8.16
N ILE A 103 -11.08 16.31 -7.96
CA ILE A 103 -11.67 17.20 -8.95
C ILE A 103 -10.69 18.34 -9.18
N CYS A 104 -10.13 18.43 -10.39
CA CYS A 104 -9.24 19.51 -10.79
C CYS A 104 -9.95 20.37 -11.83
N LYS A 105 -10.44 21.55 -11.43
CA LYS A 105 -11.07 22.52 -12.34
C LYS A 105 -10.00 23.41 -12.99
N GLY A 106 -10.25 23.86 -14.22
CA GLY A 106 -9.40 24.87 -14.88
C GLY A 106 -8.08 24.37 -15.47
N LEU A 107 -7.85 23.05 -15.54
CA LEU A 107 -6.59 22.53 -16.09
C LEU A 107 -6.40 22.90 -17.56
N SER A 108 -5.20 23.43 -17.88
CA SER A 108 -4.75 23.58 -19.26
C SER A 108 -4.67 22.22 -19.98
N ASN A 109 -4.80 22.19 -21.30
CA ASN A 109 -4.70 20.94 -22.08
C ASN A 109 -3.35 20.23 -21.85
N SER A 110 -2.25 20.98 -21.76
CA SER A 110 -0.93 20.43 -21.45
C SER A 110 -0.89 19.72 -20.09
N SER A 111 -1.52 20.31 -19.06
CA SER A 111 -1.64 19.70 -17.74
C SER A 111 -2.50 18.42 -17.78
N LYS A 112 -3.61 18.44 -18.53
CA LYS A 112 -4.47 17.27 -18.73
C LYS A 112 -3.70 16.12 -19.39
N ASP A 113 -2.88 16.40 -20.39
CA ASP A 113 -2.13 15.37 -21.11
C ASP A 113 -0.98 14.77 -20.26
N LYS A 114 -0.30 15.58 -19.45
CA LYS A 114 0.66 15.06 -18.46
C LYS A 114 0.00 14.14 -17.43
N LEU A 115 -1.20 14.48 -16.96
CA LEU A 115 -1.95 13.62 -16.04
C LEU A 115 -2.35 12.29 -16.69
N LYS A 116 -2.76 12.30 -17.96
CA LYS A 116 -3.02 11.07 -18.71
C LYS A 116 -1.77 10.19 -18.79
N LEU A 117 -0.60 10.78 -19.06
CA LEU A 117 0.69 10.06 -19.07
C LEU A 117 1.05 9.46 -17.71
N CYS A 118 0.61 10.08 -16.60
CA CYS A 118 0.77 9.56 -15.25
C CYS A 118 -0.29 8.52 -14.85
N GLY A 119 -1.10 8.02 -15.80
CA GLY A 119 -2.13 7.02 -15.53
C GLY A 119 -3.37 7.60 -14.85
N PHE A 120 -3.77 8.84 -15.13
CA PHE A 120 -5.05 9.40 -14.68
C PHE A 120 -6.06 9.50 -15.83
N ILE A 121 -7.30 9.08 -15.58
CA ILE A 121 -8.39 9.20 -16.56
C ILE A 121 -9.20 10.46 -16.24
N PRO A 122 -9.43 11.36 -17.20
CA PRO A 122 -10.49 12.35 -17.07
C PRO A 122 -11.84 11.60 -17.00
N ILE A 123 -12.51 11.68 -15.85
CA ILE A 123 -13.90 11.22 -15.69
C ILE A 123 -14.85 12.25 -16.33
N SER A 124 -14.44 13.52 -16.32
CA SER A 124 -15.06 14.63 -17.04
C SER A 124 -14.01 15.72 -17.32
N ASP A 125 -14.42 16.84 -17.92
CA ASP A 125 -13.55 18.00 -18.17
C ASP A 125 -12.87 18.59 -16.92
N VAL A 126 -13.39 18.24 -15.74
CA VAL A 126 -13.01 18.81 -14.44
C VAL A 126 -12.70 17.77 -13.37
N SER A 127 -12.82 16.47 -13.65
CA SER A 127 -12.58 15.41 -12.65
C SER A 127 -11.63 14.34 -13.16
N PHE A 128 -10.70 13.93 -12.30
CA PHE A 128 -9.68 12.94 -12.62
C PHE A 128 -9.78 11.76 -11.67
N GLY A 129 -9.72 10.58 -12.24
CA GLY A 129 -9.61 9.32 -11.52
C GLY A 129 -8.25 8.67 -11.73
N ARG A 130 -7.83 7.78 -10.82
CA ARG A 130 -6.71 6.86 -11.06
C ARG A 130 -7.10 5.78 -12.07
N LEU A 131 -6.36 5.70 -13.17
CA LEU A 131 -6.40 4.58 -14.13
C LEU A 131 -5.58 3.45 -13.49
N ASN A 132 -6.27 2.41 -13.02
CA ASN A 132 -5.73 1.10 -12.62
C ASN A 132 -4.32 1.09 -11.98
N ASP A 133 -4.24 0.82 -10.68
CA ASP A 133 -2.98 0.70 -9.92
C ASP A 133 -1.97 -0.34 -10.48
N ILE A 134 -2.39 -1.16 -11.45
CA ILE A 134 -1.54 -2.06 -12.24
C ILE A 134 -0.37 -1.32 -12.92
N ASN A 135 -0.52 0.00 -13.19
CA ASN A 135 0.48 0.79 -13.90
C ASN A 135 1.36 1.71 -13.03
N ILE A 136 1.19 1.74 -11.70
CA ILE A 136 2.10 2.52 -10.85
C ILE A 136 3.39 1.69 -10.69
N PRO A 137 4.53 2.14 -11.25
CA PRO A 137 5.77 1.43 -11.03
C PRO A 137 6.06 1.45 -9.53
N PRO A 138 6.32 0.30 -8.90
CA PRO A 138 6.81 0.26 -7.54
C PRO A 138 8.15 0.98 -7.44
N PRO A 139 8.61 1.28 -6.22
CA PRO A 139 9.89 1.97 -6.06
C PRO A 139 11.00 1.17 -6.73
N LEU A 140 11.75 1.83 -7.62
CA LEU A 140 12.85 1.25 -8.38
C LEU A 140 13.77 0.41 -7.47
N SER A 141 13.93 -0.87 -7.81
CA SER A 141 14.89 -1.74 -7.15
C SER A 141 16.32 -1.31 -7.49
N GLY A 142 17.15 -1.10 -6.47
CA GLY A 142 18.59 -0.97 -6.67
C GLY A 142 19.17 -2.31 -7.11
N HIS A 143 20.01 -2.33 -8.15
CA HIS A 143 20.75 -3.53 -8.54
C HIS A 143 21.70 -3.97 -7.42
N ILE A 144 21.69 -5.26 -7.08
CA ILE A 144 22.43 -5.79 -5.93
C ILE A 144 23.47 -6.83 -6.36
N GLN A 145 24.66 -6.69 -5.79
CA GLN A 145 25.79 -7.61 -5.93
C GLN A 145 25.56 -8.90 -5.12
N ASN A 146 25.91 -10.03 -5.73
CA ASN A 146 25.80 -11.38 -5.17
C ASN A 146 26.64 -11.54 -3.88
N SER A 147 26.02 -11.33 -2.72
CA SER A 147 26.57 -11.75 -1.42
C SER A 147 25.79 -12.97 -0.92
N THR A 148 26.51 -14.03 -0.53
CA THR A 148 25.94 -15.27 0.00
C THR A 148 25.44 -15.05 1.42
N CYS A 149 24.14 -14.82 1.56
CA CYS A 149 23.49 -14.58 2.85
C CYS A 149 22.89 -15.90 3.37
N SER A 150 23.52 -16.49 4.39
CA SER A 150 23.23 -17.85 4.92
C SER A 150 22.03 -17.93 5.86
N MET A 151 21.44 -16.80 6.26
CA MET A 151 20.31 -16.78 7.21
C MET A 151 18.94 -16.59 6.54
N ASN A 152 17.91 -17.08 7.23
CA ASN A 152 16.48 -17.05 6.88
C ASN A 152 15.75 -15.86 7.54
N ILE A 153 16.46 -14.78 7.88
CA ILE A 153 15.85 -13.58 8.46
C ILE A 153 15.57 -12.59 7.35
N PHE A 154 14.31 -12.16 7.25
CA PHE A 154 13.81 -11.26 6.22
C PHE A 154 13.19 -10.01 6.86
N ARG A 155 13.16 -8.93 6.07
CA ARG A 155 12.35 -7.74 6.32
C ARG A 155 11.93 -7.14 5.00
N MET A 156 10.81 -6.42 4.93
CA MET A 156 10.56 -5.57 3.76
C MET A 156 11.42 -4.31 3.87
N SER A 157 11.88 -3.75 2.75
CA SER A 157 12.45 -2.39 2.79
C SER A 157 11.40 -1.41 3.31
N ASP A 158 11.80 -0.33 3.97
CA ASP A 158 10.83 0.64 4.50
C ASP A 158 9.93 1.20 3.38
N THR A 159 10.49 1.35 2.18
CA THR A 159 9.73 1.78 1.01
C THR A 159 8.69 0.74 0.60
N THR A 160 9.07 -0.54 0.50
CA THR A 160 8.13 -1.63 0.20
C THR A 160 7.09 -1.80 1.30
N TYR A 161 7.49 -1.77 2.56
CA TYR A 161 6.62 -1.89 3.72
C TYR A 161 5.52 -0.82 3.71
N ASN A 162 5.90 0.45 3.56
CA ASN A 162 4.95 1.56 3.49
C ASN A 162 4.06 1.47 2.25
N TYR A 163 4.63 1.07 1.10
CA TYR A 163 3.83 0.86 -0.11
C TYR A 163 2.76 -0.22 0.10
N MET A 164 3.11 -1.36 0.72
CA MET A 164 2.18 -2.46 0.99
C MET A 164 1.10 -2.10 2.00
N LYS A 165 1.47 -1.38 3.08
CA LYS A 165 0.52 -0.87 4.09
C LYS A 165 -0.58 -0.02 3.44
N ASP A 166 -0.20 0.80 2.46
CA ASP A 166 -1.16 1.59 1.71
C ASP A 166 -1.93 0.75 0.69
N LEU A 167 -1.33 -0.31 0.13
CA LEU A 167 -1.85 -1.03 -1.03
C LEU A 167 -3.23 -1.68 -0.80
N SER A 168 -3.48 -2.24 0.39
CA SER A 168 -4.81 -2.80 0.73
C SER A 168 -5.89 -1.71 0.86
N ASN A 169 -5.49 -0.45 0.99
CA ASN A 169 -6.36 0.71 1.00
C ASN A 169 -6.37 1.44 -0.35
N ARG A 170 -5.87 0.84 -1.45
CA ARG A 170 -5.86 1.42 -2.81
C ARG A 170 -6.89 0.78 -3.73
N GLY A 171 -7.34 1.52 -4.74
CA GLY A 171 -8.54 1.25 -5.52
C GLY A 171 -8.49 1.96 -6.86
N SER A 172 -9.12 1.34 -7.85
CA SER A 172 -9.10 1.77 -9.25
C SER A 172 -10.50 2.22 -9.70
N ILE A 173 -10.55 3.24 -10.54
CA ILE A 173 -11.80 3.75 -11.09
C ILE A 173 -12.16 2.96 -12.35
N LEU A 174 -13.35 2.36 -12.33
CA LEU A 174 -13.92 1.66 -13.49
C LEU A 174 -14.45 2.66 -14.51
N SER A 175 -14.63 2.20 -15.75
CA SER A 175 -15.15 3.01 -16.88
C SER A 175 -16.53 3.62 -16.63
N ASN A 176 -17.31 3.05 -15.70
CA ASN A 176 -18.62 3.57 -15.28
C ASN A 176 -18.54 4.61 -14.14
N GLY A 177 -17.34 5.02 -13.73
CA GLY A 177 -17.11 5.97 -12.63
C GLY A 177 -17.22 5.36 -11.23
N SER A 178 -17.54 4.07 -11.09
CA SER A 178 -17.48 3.39 -9.79
C SER A 178 -16.04 3.05 -9.41
N ILE A 179 -15.74 3.16 -8.12
CA ILE A 179 -14.41 2.86 -7.58
C ILE A 179 -14.45 1.45 -7.04
N ARG A 180 -13.55 0.59 -7.52
CA ARG A 180 -13.39 -0.78 -7.03
C ARG A 180 -11.95 -1.06 -6.67
N GLN A 181 -11.74 -1.84 -5.63
CA GLN A 181 -10.45 -2.35 -5.24
C GLN A 181 -10.31 -3.78 -5.73
N HIS A 182 -9.26 -4.02 -6.50
CA HIS A 182 -8.92 -5.36 -6.97
C HIS A 182 -7.83 -5.94 -6.08
N GLU A 183 -7.83 -7.25 -5.93
CA GLU A 183 -6.66 -7.94 -5.37
C GLU A 183 -5.49 -7.69 -6.32
N ILE A 184 -4.34 -7.32 -5.75
CA ILE A 184 -3.11 -7.07 -6.48
C ILE A 184 -2.11 -8.14 -6.07
N ALA A 185 -1.56 -8.86 -7.03
CA ALA A 185 -0.43 -9.77 -6.84
C ALA A 185 0.83 -9.24 -7.49
N GLY A 186 1.96 -9.70 -6.97
CA GLY A 186 3.26 -9.43 -7.56
C GLY A 186 4.36 -10.30 -7.01
N VAL A 187 5.58 -9.92 -7.38
CA VAL A 187 6.81 -10.58 -7.00
C VAL A 187 7.63 -9.62 -6.15
N MET A 188 8.36 -10.16 -5.19
CA MET A 188 9.41 -9.45 -4.49
C MET A 188 10.78 -9.98 -4.90
N GLU A 189 11.78 -9.13 -4.80
CA GLU A 189 13.17 -9.45 -5.06
C GLU A 189 14.01 -9.23 -3.79
N PRO A 190 15.00 -10.08 -3.54
CA PRO A 190 15.89 -9.90 -2.41
C PRO A 190 16.77 -8.67 -2.62
N GLY A 191 16.72 -7.79 -1.63
CA GLY A 191 17.54 -6.62 -1.41
C GLY A 191 18.98 -6.92 -0.98
N ILE A 192 19.73 -5.87 -0.65
CA ILE A 192 21.07 -6.01 -0.04
C ILE A 192 20.92 -6.78 1.28
N CYS A 193 21.74 -7.81 1.49
CA CYS A 193 21.86 -8.45 2.79
C CYS A 193 22.67 -7.54 3.71
N ASN A 194 22.05 -7.01 4.78
CA ASN A 194 22.73 -6.19 5.78
C ASN A 194 22.59 -6.87 7.14
N ASN A 195 23.71 -7.12 7.82
CA ASN A 195 23.73 -7.78 9.13
C ASN A 195 22.92 -9.10 9.16
N ASN A 196 23.08 -9.92 8.12
CA ASN A 196 22.36 -11.20 7.94
C ASN A 196 20.83 -11.08 7.76
N VAL A 197 20.30 -9.89 7.51
CA VAL A 197 18.90 -9.67 7.17
C VAL A 197 18.77 -9.47 5.67
N LYS A 198 17.93 -10.30 5.02
CA LYS A 198 17.53 -10.13 3.63
C LYS A 198 16.40 -9.13 3.55
N GLU A 199 16.67 -7.98 2.96
CA GLU A 199 15.62 -7.02 2.65
C GLU A 199 14.78 -7.54 1.47
N LEU A 200 13.48 -7.29 1.42
CA LEU A 200 12.60 -7.62 0.30
C LEU A 200 12.08 -6.34 -0.33
N ASN A 201 12.27 -6.23 -1.63
CA ASN A 201 11.82 -5.10 -2.44
C ASN A 201 10.75 -5.54 -3.41
N LEU A 202 9.79 -4.66 -3.70
CA LEU A 202 8.80 -4.87 -4.74
C LEU A 202 9.44 -4.85 -6.13
N CYS A 203 9.08 -5.83 -6.97
CA CYS A 203 9.43 -5.84 -8.39
C CYS A 203 8.40 -5.05 -9.20
N ASP A 204 8.84 -4.46 -10.32
CA ASP A 204 8.07 -3.54 -11.17
C ASP A 204 6.75 -4.08 -11.76
N LYS A 205 6.54 -5.39 -11.70
CA LYS A 205 5.45 -6.06 -12.42
C LYS A 205 4.34 -6.51 -11.48
N LEU A 206 3.39 -5.62 -11.22
CA LEU A 206 2.14 -5.93 -10.53
C LEU A 206 1.09 -6.51 -11.51
N SER A 207 0.17 -7.31 -11.00
CA SER A 207 -0.98 -7.82 -11.74
C SER A 207 -2.20 -7.85 -10.83
N GLY A 208 -3.32 -7.28 -11.28
CA GLY A 208 -4.57 -7.27 -10.52
C GLY A 208 -5.70 -8.00 -11.25
N ALA A 209 -6.60 -8.64 -10.49
CA ALA A 209 -7.76 -9.34 -11.02
C ALA A 209 -8.96 -9.30 -10.05
N ASN A 210 -10.15 -9.57 -10.57
CA ASN A 210 -11.38 -9.66 -9.78
C ASN A 210 -11.44 -10.98 -9.00
N GLY A 211 -11.09 -10.94 -7.72
CA GLY A 211 -11.41 -12.00 -6.73
C GLY A 211 -10.51 -13.24 -6.74
N SER A 212 -9.57 -13.35 -7.67
CA SER A 212 -8.39 -14.21 -7.52
C SER A 212 -7.28 -13.76 -8.47
N VAL A 213 -6.07 -13.65 -7.95
CA VAL A 213 -4.87 -13.32 -8.71
C VAL A 213 -4.00 -14.56 -8.89
N SER A 214 -3.55 -14.80 -10.12
CA SER A 214 -2.62 -15.90 -10.39
C SER A 214 -1.25 -15.59 -9.79
N MET A 215 -0.73 -16.51 -8.99
CA MET A 215 0.59 -16.36 -8.39
C MET A 215 1.67 -16.50 -9.46
N LYS A 216 2.48 -15.46 -9.63
CA LYS A 216 3.65 -15.51 -10.51
C LYS A 216 4.73 -16.41 -9.90
N PRO A 217 5.33 -17.34 -10.65
CA PRO A 217 6.42 -18.18 -10.15
C PRO A 217 7.61 -17.30 -9.72
N SER A 218 7.88 -17.25 -8.42
CA SER A 218 9.00 -16.51 -7.84
C SER A 218 9.34 -17.07 -6.46
N PRO A 219 10.60 -16.98 -5.99
CA PRO A 219 10.94 -17.27 -4.61
C PRO A 219 10.15 -16.46 -3.58
N PHE A 220 9.80 -15.22 -3.93
CA PHE A 220 9.10 -14.31 -3.05
C PHE A 220 7.91 -13.71 -3.82
N SER A 221 6.70 -13.99 -3.35
CA SER A 221 5.47 -13.54 -3.99
C SER A 221 4.54 -12.90 -2.97
N PHE A 222 3.56 -12.13 -3.45
CA PHE A 222 2.54 -11.59 -2.58
C PHE A 222 1.21 -11.40 -3.31
N HIS A 223 0.14 -11.26 -2.53
CA HIS A 223 -1.08 -10.61 -2.99
C HIS A 223 -1.73 -9.75 -1.88
N THR A 224 -2.69 -8.92 -2.25
CA THR A 224 -3.45 -8.08 -1.32
C THR A 224 -4.89 -8.56 -1.15
N HIS A 225 -5.41 -8.35 0.06
CA HIS A 225 -6.84 -8.36 0.37
C HIS A 225 -7.28 -6.91 0.62
N PRO A 226 -7.89 -6.24 -0.37
CA PRO A 226 -8.33 -4.86 -0.23
C PRO A 226 -9.58 -4.73 0.64
N VAL A 227 -9.89 -3.53 1.15
CA VAL A 227 -11.09 -3.24 1.98
C VAL A 227 -12.37 -3.76 1.33
N GLU A 228 -12.55 -3.60 0.02
CA GLU A 228 -13.73 -4.10 -0.70
C GLU A 228 -13.93 -5.62 -0.51
N ALA A 229 -12.87 -6.42 -0.38
CA ALA A 229 -12.98 -7.86 -0.12
C ALA A 229 -13.62 -8.15 1.26
N TYR A 230 -13.43 -7.26 2.23
CA TYR A 230 -14.00 -7.37 3.58
C TYR A 230 -15.49 -7.08 3.53
N GLU A 231 -15.85 -5.98 2.85
CA GLU A 231 -17.24 -5.56 2.66
C GLU A 231 -18.04 -6.62 1.91
N GLN A 232 -17.51 -7.10 0.77
CA GLN A 232 -18.17 -8.12 -0.05
C GLN A 232 -18.36 -9.46 0.68
N ARG A 233 -17.44 -9.81 1.60
CA ARG A 233 -17.50 -11.07 2.36
C ARG A 233 -18.09 -10.89 3.75
N SER A 234 -18.42 -9.68 4.16
CA SER A 234 -18.88 -9.33 5.52
C SER A 234 -17.96 -9.89 6.61
N VAL A 235 -16.64 -9.77 6.40
CA VAL A 235 -15.62 -10.23 7.35
C VAL A 235 -14.93 -9.05 8.03
N LYS A 236 -14.48 -9.27 9.27
CA LYS A 236 -13.73 -8.26 10.05
C LYS A 236 -12.24 -8.21 9.71
N TYR A 237 -11.68 -9.35 9.32
CA TYR A 237 -10.25 -9.56 9.09
C TYR A 237 -10.03 -10.25 7.74
N GLY A 238 -8.90 -9.96 7.10
CA GLY A 238 -8.58 -10.44 5.76
C GLY A 238 -7.51 -11.51 5.77
N TRP A 239 -7.69 -12.57 6.55
CA TRP A 239 -6.78 -13.71 6.54
C TRP A 239 -6.78 -14.47 5.21
N PRO A 240 -5.70 -15.20 4.89
CA PRO A 240 -5.65 -16.09 3.74
C PRO A 240 -6.82 -17.09 3.72
N SER A 241 -7.42 -17.27 2.56
CA SER A 241 -8.48 -18.22 2.29
C SER A 241 -7.95 -19.65 2.10
N ALA A 242 -8.86 -20.64 2.05
CA ALA A 242 -8.50 -22.02 1.70
C ALA A 242 -7.81 -22.10 0.34
N THR A 243 -8.27 -21.29 -0.62
CA THR A 243 -7.70 -21.22 -1.96
C THR A 243 -6.26 -20.70 -1.92
N ASP A 244 -5.95 -19.74 -1.05
CA ASP A 244 -4.60 -19.18 -0.92
C ASP A 244 -3.63 -20.21 -0.35
N TYR A 245 -4.03 -20.92 0.71
CA TYR A 245 -3.22 -22.00 1.29
C TYR A 245 -3.00 -23.16 0.31
N ILE A 246 -4.03 -23.58 -0.44
CA ILE A 246 -3.93 -24.63 -1.45
C ILE A 246 -3.03 -24.17 -2.60
N THR A 247 -3.19 -22.95 -3.07
CA THR A 247 -2.38 -22.39 -4.18
C THR A 247 -0.93 -22.26 -3.76
N PHE A 248 -0.67 -21.75 -2.56
CA PHE A 248 0.66 -21.72 -1.96
C PHE A 248 1.25 -23.14 -1.92
N TYR A 249 0.53 -24.11 -1.33
CA TYR A 249 1.00 -25.49 -1.23
C TYR A 249 1.29 -26.12 -2.61
N LYS A 250 0.39 -25.97 -3.59
CA LYS A 250 0.63 -26.47 -4.96
C LYS A 250 1.87 -25.84 -5.57
N ALA A 251 2.02 -24.54 -5.42
CA ALA A 251 3.20 -23.85 -5.92
C ALA A 251 4.48 -24.24 -5.20
N THR A 252 4.42 -24.59 -3.91
CA THR A 252 5.58 -25.10 -3.19
C THR A 252 6.12 -26.41 -3.77
N VAL A 253 5.22 -27.26 -4.29
CA VAL A 253 5.55 -28.51 -4.99
C VAL A 253 5.98 -28.26 -6.43
N LEU A 254 5.24 -27.44 -7.18
CA LEU A 254 5.49 -27.16 -8.60
C LEU A 254 6.71 -26.26 -8.85
N TYR A 255 6.98 -25.34 -7.92
CA TYR A 255 8.07 -24.39 -7.97
C TYR A 255 8.92 -24.56 -6.69
N PRO A 256 9.91 -25.45 -6.71
CA PRO A 256 10.77 -25.70 -5.55
C PRO A 256 11.42 -24.43 -4.98
N LEU A 257 11.61 -23.42 -5.84
CA LEU A 257 12.19 -22.13 -5.49
C LEU A 257 11.27 -21.21 -4.66
N LEU A 258 9.97 -21.45 -4.55
CA LEU A 258 9.08 -20.63 -3.71
C LEU A 258 9.49 -20.76 -2.24
N ILE A 259 9.96 -19.66 -1.67
CA ILE A 259 10.44 -19.56 -0.28
C ILE A 259 9.34 -18.97 0.61
N LEU A 260 8.75 -17.84 0.18
CA LEU A 260 7.70 -17.17 0.94
C LEU A 260 6.59 -16.62 0.04
N HIS A 261 5.40 -16.56 0.62
CA HIS A 261 4.27 -15.86 0.06
C HIS A 261 3.67 -14.91 1.11
N ILE A 262 3.49 -13.64 0.76
CA ILE A 262 2.92 -12.62 1.65
C ILE A 262 1.48 -12.30 1.26
N VAL A 263 0.57 -12.38 2.22
CA VAL A 263 -0.81 -11.87 2.06
C VAL A 263 -0.93 -10.56 2.80
N VAL A 264 -1.14 -9.47 2.07
CA VAL A 264 -1.22 -8.11 2.60
C VAL A 264 -2.68 -7.79 2.93
N SER A 265 -2.97 -7.46 4.18
CA SER A 265 -4.32 -7.20 4.72
C SER A 265 -4.41 -5.79 5.32
N VAL A 266 -5.60 -5.36 5.75
CA VAL A 266 -5.81 -4.01 6.31
C VAL A 266 -5.16 -3.90 7.69
N GLU A 267 -5.19 -4.97 8.47
CA GLU A 267 -4.68 -5.08 9.83
C GLU A 267 -3.17 -5.39 9.92
N GLY A 268 -2.58 -5.92 8.85
CA GLY A 268 -1.20 -6.37 8.83
C GLY A 268 -0.86 -7.19 7.59
N PHE A 269 0.10 -8.10 7.70
CA PHE A 269 0.40 -9.05 6.65
C PHE A 269 0.69 -10.44 7.21
N TYR A 270 0.32 -11.45 6.44
CA TYR A 270 0.60 -12.86 6.73
C TYR A 270 1.80 -13.31 5.92
N VAL A 271 2.74 -14.00 6.56
CA VAL A 271 3.89 -14.63 5.89
C VAL A 271 3.65 -16.14 5.89
N LEU A 272 3.51 -16.71 4.70
CA LEU A 272 3.39 -18.14 4.47
C LEU A 272 4.75 -18.67 4.01
N SER A 273 5.27 -19.70 4.67
CA SER A 273 6.52 -20.37 4.29
C SER A 273 6.41 -21.89 4.35
N LYS A 274 7.34 -22.56 3.67
CA LYS A 274 7.47 -24.02 3.68
C LYS A 274 7.94 -24.50 5.07
N PRO A 275 7.36 -25.58 5.63
CA PRO A 275 7.97 -26.27 6.76
C PRO A 275 9.27 -26.98 6.34
N HIS A 276 10.18 -27.23 7.29
CA HIS A 276 11.46 -27.90 7.00
C HIS A 276 11.30 -29.30 6.41
N HIS A 277 10.27 -30.05 6.83
CA HIS A 277 9.90 -31.33 6.22
C HIS A 277 8.99 -31.07 5.01
N HIS A 278 9.57 -31.00 3.82
CA HIS A 278 8.80 -30.73 2.61
C HIS A 278 8.16 -32.01 2.06
N VAL A 279 6.84 -32.00 1.85
CA VAL A 279 6.13 -33.06 1.13
C VAL A 279 6.37 -32.85 -0.37
N THR A 280 6.93 -33.83 -1.07
CA THR A 280 7.32 -33.71 -2.49
C THR A 280 6.16 -33.88 -3.48
N GLU A 281 4.98 -34.24 -2.98
CA GLU A 281 3.83 -34.57 -3.82
C GLU A 281 2.57 -33.80 -3.39
N ILE A 282 1.72 -33.48 -4.36
CA ILE A 282 0.40 -32.92 -4.10
C ILE A 282 -0.48 -34.08 -3.60
N SER A 283 -0.86 -34.05 -2.33
CA SER A 283 -1.78 -35.03 -1.76
C SER A 283 -3.18 -34.45 -1.66
N GLU A 284 -4.18 -35.17 -2.19
CA GLU A 284 -5.60 -34.86 -1.98
C GLU A 284 -5.96 -34.75 -0.49
N LYS A 285 -5.25 -35.48 0.38
CA LYS A 285 -5.40 -35.38 1.84
C LYS A 285 -5.09 -33.97 2.36
N ILE A 286 -4.08 -33.31 1.80
CA ILE A 286 -3.66 -31.97 2.22
C ILE A 286 -4.68 -30.93 1.77
N GLU A 287 -5.14 -31.00 0.51
CA GLU A 287 -6.20 -30.12 0.03
C GLU A 287 -7.47 -30.29 0.87
N LYS A 288 -7.86 -31.53 1.16
CA LYS A 288 -9.00 -31.84 2.02
C LYS A 288 -8.83 -31.26 3.43
N ALA A 289 -7.67 -31.48 4.05
CA ALA A 289 -7.36 -30.95 5.38
C ALA A 289 -7.43 -29.42 5.44
N ILE A 290 -6.97 -28.72 4.39
CA ILE A 290 -7.10 -27.27 4.29
C ILE A 290 -8.58 -26.87 4.13
N ARG A 291 -9.32 -27.46 3.18
CA ARG A 291 -10.73 -27.09 2.93
C ARG A 291 -11.64 -27.31 4.14
N GLU A 292 -11.41 -28.39 4.89
CA GLU A 292 -12.24 -28.77 6.03
C GLU A 292 -11.82 -28.09 7.34
N ASN A 293 -10.75 -27.27 7.33
CA ASN A 293 -10.29 -26.60 8.54
C ASN A 293 -11.22 -25.44 8.94
N LYS A 294 -11.85 -25.60 10.10
CA LYS A 294 -12.81 -24.66 10.68
C LYS A 294 -12.25 -23.27 10.99
N VAL A 295 -10.93 -23.09 11.01
CA VAL A 295 -10.26 -21.80 11.26
C VAL A 295 -10.11 -20.99 9.96
N ILE A 296 -10.29 -21.63 8.80
CA ILE A 296 -10.34 -20.98 7.48
C ILE A 296 -11.78 -20.56 7.14
N ASP A 297 -12.76 -21.10 7.85
CA ASP A 297 -14.17 -20.77 7.68
C ASP A 297 -14.43 -19.30 8.04
N LYS A 298 -14.74 -18.52 7.00
CA LYS A 298 -15.01 -17.07 7.08
C LYS A 298 -16.29 -16.74 7.84
N THR A 299 -17.15 -17.72 8.14
CA THR A 299 -18.38 -17.50 8.93
C THR A 299 -18.10 -17.28 10.41
N LYS A 300 -16.90 -17.62 10.89
CA LYS A 300 -16.49 -17.43 12.27
C LYS A 300 -15.52 -16.25 12.39
N SER A 301 -15.74 -15.43 13.42
CA SER A 301 -14.89 -14.28 13.72
C SER A 301 -13.72 -14.69 14.61
N TYR A 302 -12.68 -15.26 14.01
CA TYR A 302 -11.38 -15.42 14.67
C TYR A 302 -10.63 -14.08 14.71
N THR A 303 -9.61 -13.94 15.57
CA THR A 303 -8.58 -12.90 15.42
C THR A 303 -7.46 -13.38 14.47
N PRO A 304 -6.60 -12.50 13.94
CA PRO A 304 -5.42 -12.91 13.18
C PRO A 304 -4.52 -13.92 13.92
N GLU A 305 -4.36 -13.76 15.23
CA GLU A 305 -3.56 -14.66 16.08
C GLU A 305 -4.21 -16.04 16.24
N GLU A 306 -5.53 -16.09 16.46
CA GLU A 306 -6.30 -17.33 16.52
C GLU A 306 -6.25 -18.07 15.18
N HIS A 307 -6.36 -17.33 14.08
CA HIS A 307 -6.21 -17.87 12.74
C HIS A 307 -4.83 -18.51 12.54
N VAL A 308 -3.76 -17.77 12.84
CA VAL A 308 -2.38 -18.25 12.74
C VAL A 308 -2.14 -19.49 13.60
N ALA A 309 -2.65 -19.50 14.84
CA ALA A 309 -2.51 -20.64 15.74
C ALA A 309 -3.21 -21.88 15.18
N GLY A 310 -4.44 -21.74 14.68
CA GLY A 310 -5.20 -22.82 14.07
C GLY A 310 -4.51 -23.43 12.85
N ILE A 311 -4.02 -22.59 11.93
CA ILE A 311 -3.31 -23.05 10.74
C ILE A 311 -1.96 -23.68 11.08
N SER A 312 -1.19 -23.05 11.97
CA SER A 312 0.11 -23.56 12.40
C SER A 312 0.02 -24.89 13.17
N SER A 313 -1.17 -25.22 13.70
CA SER A 313 -1.45 -26.51 14.35
C SER A 313 -1.81 -27.63 13.36
N MET A 314 -2.15 -27.31 12.11
CA MET A 314 -2.61 -28.28 11.12
C MET A 314 -1.52 -29.30 10.77
N ARG A 315 -1.88 -30.59 10.78
CA ARG A 315 -0.99 -31.71 10.43
C ARG A 315 -1.69 -32.68 9.48
N VAL A 316 -0.95 -33.25 8.53
CA VAL A 316 -1.36 -34.43 7.74
C VAL A 316 -0.25 -35.46 7.87
N ASP A 317 -0.62 -36.69 8.24
CA ASP A 317 0.34 -37.78 8.48
C ASP A 317 1.47 -37.38 9.46
N GLY A 318 1.13 -36.61 10.50
CA GLY A 318 2.06 -36.10 11.52
C GLY A 318 2.89 -34.87 11.10
N LEU A 319 2.83 -34.47 9.83
CA LEU A 319 3.63 -33.39 9.27
C LEU A 319 2.86 -32.07 9.20
N ARG A 320 3.47 -30.97 9.62
CA ARG A 320 2.96 -29.60 9.40
C ARG A 320 2.85 -29.31 7.91
N ILE A 321 1.74 -28.70 7.49
CA ILE A 321 1.48 -28.38 6.08
C ILE A 321 2.12 -27.04 5.68
N VAL A 322 1.96 -26.01 6.52
CA VAL A 322 2.42 -24.65 6.24
C VAL A 322 2.87 -23.96 7.52
N ASN A 323 3.91 -23.13 7.42
CA ASN A 323 4.25 -22.16 8.46
C ASN A 323 3.50 -20.86 8.14
N VAL A 324 2.76 -20.32 9.10
CA VAL A 324 2.12 -19.00 8.95
C VAL A 324 2.48 -18.12 10.14
N LYS A 325 2.80 -16.85 9.86
CA LYS A 325 3.02 -15.81 10.86
C LYS A 325 2.21 -14.57 10.46
N PHE A 326 1.73 -13.83 11.45
CA PHE A 326 1.05 -12.55 11.24
C PHE A 326 1.85 -11.41 11.87
N PHE A 327 1.90 -10.30 11.17
CA PHE A 327 2.57 -9.09 11.60
C PHE A 327 1.63 -7.89 11.44
N THR A 328 1.34 -7.22 12.55
CA THR A 328 0.57 -5.97 12.52
C THR A 328 1.35 -4.85 11.87
N TRP A 329 0.65 -3.92 11.24
CA TRP A 329 1.26 -2.69 10.77
C TRP A 329 1.75 -1.86 11.96
N ARG A 330 3.00 -1.37 11.86
CA ARG A 330 3.61 -0.42 12.80
C ARG A 330 3.94 0.86 12.05
N ASP A 331 4.15 1.94 12.79
CA ASP A 331 4.46 3.25 12.20
C ASP A 331 5.97 3.51 12.10
N ASP A 332 6.79 2.75 12.83
CA ASP A 332 8.22 3.02 13.00
C ASP A 332 9.11 2.23 12.03
N LYS A 333 8.81 0.95 11.75
CA LYS A 333 9.65 0.09 10.88
C LYS A 333 8.99 -1.23 10.47
N SER A 334 9.49 -1.81 9.37
CA SER A 334 9.17 -3.19 8.99
C SER A 334 9.67 -4.19 10.05
N PRO A 335 8.83 -5.15 10.50
CA PRO A 335 9.27 -6.16 11.45
C PRO A 335 10.23 -7.16 10.78
N LEU A 336 11.18 -7.66 11.57
CA LEU A 336 12.01 -8.80 11.17
C LEU A 336 11.19 -10.09 11.29
N PHE A 337 11.33 -10.98 10.32
CA PHE A 337 10.71 -12.29 10.35
C PHE A 337 11.65 -13.39 9.88
N GLU A 338 11.72 -14.44 10.69
CA GLU A 338 12.48 -15.66 10.40
C GLU A 338 11.55 -16.71 9.79
N ILE A 339 12.01 -17.44 8.78
CA ILE A 339 11.24 -18.51 8.11
C ILE A 339 11.79 -19.91 8.29
#